data_AF-A0A496VS70-F1
#
_entry.id   AF-A0A496VS70-F1
#
_cell.length_a   1.000
_cell.length_b   1.000
_cell.length_c   1.000
_cell.angle_alpha   90.00
_cell.angle_beta   90.00
_cell.angle_gamma   90.00
#
_symmetry.space_group_name_H-M   'P 1'
#
loop_
_entity.id
_entity.type
_entity.pdbx_description
1 polymer ?
#
loop_
_entity_poly.entity_id
_entity_poly.type
_entity_poly.pdbx_seq_one_letter_code
_entity_poly.pdbx_strand_id
1 'polypeptide(L)'
;MNWVVDYWTSKLSTDSFEVKNWVAPIPENIYLNSLNGIQKNVEVAQFISFFDYLKSSDNHAERELGVRLFEILKKIIKLSLIDGEFKYVARTTLEPIVSQTGQEISLEKLSSGNLYLIQRMVSLLGKMYSIHVLNKYPIEELCKTQGILLIDEAENHLHPKWQKTFIQSIQEIFPNLQLIVTTHSPFIVSSVENAKIFVCHSKGDHAEMIDETDVYSNKHVSY
;
A
#
# COMPACT_ATOMS: atom_id res chain seq x y z
N MET A 1 -14.49 -11.55 11.21
CA MET A 1 -13.37 -12.23 10.51
C MET A 1 -12.15 -11.33 10.65
N ASN A 2 -11.08 -11.76 11.33
CA ASN A 2 -9.90 -10.93 11.64
C ASN A 2 -8.81 -11.02 10.57
N TRP A 3 -9.20 -10.97 9.30
CA TRP A 3 -8.26 -11.13 8.19
C TRP A 3 -8.61 -10.18 7.06
N VAL A 4 -7.59 -9.64 6.39
CA VAL A 4 -7.71 -8.79 5.21
C VAL A 4 -7.34 -9.58 3.96
N VAL A 5 -8.09 -9.39 2.89
CA VAL A 5 -7.68 -9.81 1.54
C VAL A 5 -7.65 -8.58 0.66
N ASP A 6 -6.55 -8.40 -0.06
CA ASP A 6 -6.39 -7.31 -1.03
C ASP A 6 -5.75 -7.83 -2.32
N TYR A 7 -6.07 -7.15 -3.43
CA TYR A 7 -5.57 -7.45 -4.74
C TYR A 7 -5.06 -6.18 -5.43
N TRP A 8 -3.79 -6.17 -5.80
CA TRP A 8 -3.14 -5.07 -6.50
C TRP A 8 -2.95 -5.47 -7.95
N THR A 9 -3.73 -4.84 -8.83
CA THR A 9 -3.56 -4.99 -10.28
C THR A 9 -2.43 -4.08 -10.77
N SER A 10 -1.94 -4.37 -11.98
CA SER A 10 -1.06 -3.47 -12.71
C SER A 10 -1.73 -2.18 -13.19
N LYS A 11 -3.06 -2.04 -13.05
CA LYS A 11 -3.78 -0.84 -13.51
C LYS A 11 -3.79 0.25 -12.44
N LEU A 12 -3.40 1.45 -12.84
CA LEU A 12 -3.57 2.67 -12.07
C LEU A 12 -4.94 3.30 -12.32
N SER A 13 -5.52 3.91 -11.28
CA SER A 13 -6.72 4.73 -11.46
C SER A 13 -6.37 6.08 -12.08
N THR A 14 -7.22 6.54 -12.99
CA THR A 14 -7.06 7.82 -13.70
C THR A 14 -8.04 8.89 -13.21
N ASP A 15 -8.73 8.65 -12.09
CA ASP A 15 -9.61 9.63 -11.46
C ASP A 15 -8.81 10.73 -10.73
N SER A 16 -9.45 11.81 -10.30
CA SER A 16 -8.79 12.89 -9.57
C SER A 16 -8.71 12.58 -8.07
N PHE A 17 -7.75 13.20 -7.38
CA PHE A 17 -7.68 13.23 -5.92
C PHE A 17 -8.60 14.32 -5.31
N GLU A 18 -9.28 15.13 -6.13
CA GLU A 18 -10.18 16.19 -5.68
C GLU A 18 -11.33 15.64 -4.82
N VAL A 19 -11.37 16.05 -3.55
CA VAL A 19 -12.42 15.68 -2.61
C VAL A 19 -13.53 16.72 -2.65
N LYS A 20 -14.56 16.48 -3.48
CA LYS A 20 -15.72 17.38 -3.61
C LYS A 20 -16.62 17.41 -2.38
N ASN A 21 -16.79 16.25 -1.75
CA ASN A 21 -17.57 16.09 -0.53
C ASN A 21 -16.74 15.31 0.49
N TRP A 22 -16.50 15.91 1.64
CA TRP A 22 -15.86 15.22 2.75
C TRP A 22 -16.87 14.33 3.45
N VAL A 23 -16.57 13.04 3.50
CA VAL A 23 -17.36 12.04 4.21
C VAL A 23 -16.38 11.19 5.01
N ALA A 24 -16.67 10.97 6.29
CA ALA A 24 -15.90 10.02 7.08
C ALA A 24 -15.96 8.64 6.43
N PRO A 25 -14.84 7.89 6.34
CA PRO A 25 -14.84 6.57 5.75
C PRO A 25 -15.85 5.66 6.45
N ILE A 26 -16.69 4.97 5.67
CA ILE A 26 -17.69 4.03 6.17
C ILE A 26 -17.05 2.63 6.15
N PRO A 27 -16.67 2.04 7.30
CA PRO A 27 -15.91 0.78 7.35
C PRO A 27 -16.52 -0.37 6.56
N GLU A 28 -17.86 -0.47 6.55
CA GLU A 28 -18.61 -1.50 5.85
C GLU A 28 -18.43 -1.41 4.33
N ASN A 29 -18.25 -0.20 3.80
CA ASN A 29 -18.18 0.05 2.36
C ASN A 29 -16.77 -0.12 1.79
N ILE A 30 -15.74 -0.10 2.64
CA ILE A 30 -14.32 -0.15 2.21
C ILE A 30 -13.97 -1.49 1.54
N TYR A 31 -14.73 -2.55 1.82
CA TYR A 31 -14.57 -3.86 1.21
C TYR A 31 -15.37 -4.08 -0.07
N LEU A 32 -16.31 -3.19 -0.39
CA LEU A 32 -17.09 -3.28 -1.62
C LEU A 32 -16.13 -3.16 -2.81
N ASN A 33 -16.18 -4.13 -3.71
CA ASN A 33 -15.30 -4.18 -4.89
C ASN A 33 -13.80 -4.24 -4.58
N SER A 34 -13.40 -4.62 -3.36
CA SER A 34 -12.01 -4.66 -2.93
C SER A 34 -11.11 -5.58 -3.77
N LEU A 35 -11.68 -6.58 -4.44
CA LEU A 35 -10.99 -7.50 -5.34
C LEU A 35 -11.04 -7.09 -6.82
N ASN A 36 -11.66 -5.96 -7.16
CA ASN A 36 -11.54 -5.40 -8.52
C ASN A 36 -10.13 -4.83 -8.76
N GLY A 37 -9.39 -4.61 -7.68
CA GLY A 37 -7.98 -4.21 -7.69
C GLY A 37 -7.70 -2.84 -8.31
N ILE A 38 -8.72 -1.99 -8.46
CA ILE A 38 -8.59 -0.57 -8.78
C ILE A 38 -8.88 0.21 -7.51
N GLN A 39 -7.96 1.11 -7.13
CA GLN A 39 -8.12 1.97 -5.96
C GLN A 39 -8.24 3.41 -6.43
N LYS A 40 -9.31 4.07 -5.99
CA LYS A 40 -9.64 5.43 -6.44
C LYS A 40 -8.79 6.47 -5.74
N ASN A 41 -8.38 7.46 -6.51
CA ASN A 41 -7.55 8.56 -6.04
C ASN A 41 -8.25 9.40 -4.98
N VAL A 42 -9.55 9.65 -5.18
CA VAL A 42 -10.38 10.37 -4.20
C VAL A 42 -10.46 9.63 -2.86
N GLU A 43 -10.54 8.31 -2.85
CA GLU A 43 -10.62 7.50 -1.62
C GLU A 43 -9.31 7.58 -0.83
N VAL A 44 -8.17 7.55 -1.52
CA VAL A 44 -6.84 7.72 -0.91
C VAL A 44 -6.72 9.11 -0.26
N ALA A 45 -7.12 10.18 -0.96
CA ALA A 45 -7.13 11.53 -0.39
C ALA A 45 -8.07 11.63 0.82
N GLN A 46 -9.24 10.99 0.76
CA GLN A 46 -10.20 10.95 1.87
C GLN A 46 -9.63 10.25 3.10
N PHE A 47 -8.96 9.09 2.94
CA PHE A 47 -8.30 8.41 4.06
C PHE A 47 -7.23 9.27 4.71
N ILE A 48 -6.34 9.86 3.91
CA ILE A 48 -5.28 10.72 4.43
C ILE A 48 -5.85 11.91 5.20
N SER A 49 -6.83 12.59 4.61
CA SER A 49 -7.50 13.74 5.22
C SER A 49 -8.26 13.35 6.49
N PHE A 50 -8.90 12.19 6.50
CA PHE A 50 -9.60 11.67 7.67
C PHE A 50 -8.64 11.33 8.82
N PHE A 51 -7.50 10.70 8.54
CA PHE A 51 -6.50 10.40 9.56
C PHE A 51 -5.85 11.68 10.13
N ASP A 52 -5.59 12.69 9.29
CA ASP A 52 -5.13 14.01 9.77
C ASP A 52 -6.20 14.71 10.64
N TYR A 53 -7.47 14.63 10.24
CA TYR A 53 -8.57 15.21 10.99
C TYR A 53 -8.67 14.60 12.40
N LEU A 54 -8.67 13.26 12.51
CA LEU A 54 -8.73 12.54 13.79
C LEU A 54 -7.60 12.96 14.73
N LYS A 55 -6.38 13.16 14.21
CA LYS A 55 -5.21 13.59 14.99
C LYS A 55 -5.42 14.92 15.71
N SER A 56 -6.36 15.75 15.25
CA SER A 56 -6.72 17.01 15.88
C SER A 56 -8.03 17.00 16.68
N SER A 57 -8.61 15.82 16.96
CA SER A 57 -9.84 15.72 17.74
C SER A 57 -9.66 16.15 19.20
N ASP A 58 -10.71 16.77 19.76
CA ASP A 58 -10.82 17.07 21.18
C ASP A 58 -11.10 15.80 22.01
N ASN A 59 -11.69 14.77 21.39
CA ASN A 59 -11.88 13.48 22.02
C ASN A 59 -10.54 12.75 22.13
N HIS A 60 -10.14 12.40 23.35
CA HIS A 60 -8.84 11.78 23.62
C HIS A 60 -8.64 10.48 22.82
N ALA A 61 -9.65 9.62 22.74
CA ALA A 61 -9.55 8.33 22.06
C ALA A 61 -9.40 8.50 20.54
N GLU A 62 -10.18 9.41 19.95
CA GLU A 62 -10.08 9.75 18.52
C GLU A 62 -8.72 10.37 18.17
N ARG A 63 -8.22 11.25 19.04
CA ARG A 63 -6.91 11.87 18.88
C ARG A 63 -5.79 10.84 18.91
N GLU A 64 -5.82 9.94 19.88
CA GLU A 64 -4.82 8.88 19.99
C GLU A 64 -4.83 7.97 18.75
N LEU A 65 -6.02 7.56 18.31
CA LEU A 65 -6.22 6.81 17.07
C LEU A 65 -5.64 7.56 15.86
N GLY A 66 -6.00 8.83 15.69
CA GLY A 66 -5.54 9.67 14.59
C GLY A 66 -4.02 9.85 14.58
N VAL A 67 -3.40 10.09 15.73
CA VAL A 67 -1.93 10.18 15.85
C VAL A 67 -1.28 8.89 15.36
N ARG A 68 -1.76 7.73 15.79
CA ARG A 68 -1.19 6.43 15.39
C ARG A 68 -1.34 6.15 13.90
N LEU A 69 -2.54 6.32 13.36
CA LEU A 69 -2.80 6.14 11.92
C LEU A 69 -1.95 7.07 11.08
N PHE A 70 -1.78 8.32 11.53
CA PHE A 70 -0.99 9.32 10.82
C PHE A 70 0.52 9.01 10.86
N GLU A 71 1.05 8.44 11.94
CA GLU A 71 2.44 7.97 11.97
C GLU A 71 2.67 6.79 11.02
N ILE A 72 1.73 5.84 10.94
CA ILE A 72 1.79 4.75 9.95
C ILE A 72 1.72 5.34 8.53
N LEU A 73 0.85 6.32 8.29
CA LEU A 73 0.74 7.01 7.01
C LEU A 73 2.06 7.70 6.61
N LYS A 74 2.71 8.41 7.53
CA LYS A 74 4.03 9.01 7.27
C LYS A 74 5.06 7.95 6.88
N LYS A 75 5.07 6.81 7.58
CA LYS A 75 5.95 5.68 7.25
C LYS A 75 5.67 5.15 5.85
N ILE A 76 4.40 4.93 5.50
CA ILE A 76 3.97 4.52 4.15
C ILE A 76 4.50 5.49 3.10
N ILE A 77 4.26 6.79 3.28
CA ILE A 77 4.64 7.81 2.28
C ILE A 77 6.16 7.91 2.17
N LYS A 78 6.88 7.87 3.29
CA LYS A 78 8.36 7.86 3.29
C LYS A 78 8.94 6.65 2.55
N LEU A 79 8.36 5.47 2.72
CA LEU A 79 8.78 4.25 2.02
C LEU A 79 8.30 4.20 0.56
N SER A 80 7.40 5.08 0.15
CA SER A 80 6.85 5.16 -1.21
C SER A 80 7.41 6.33 -2.03
N LEU A 81 8.20 7.22 -1.42
CA LEU A 81 8.79 8.40 -2.06
C LEU A 81 10.32 8.30 -2.12
N ILE A 82 10.89 8.62 -3.29
CA ILE A 82 12.32 8.82 -3.44
C ILE A 82 12.62 10.25 -3.01
N ASP A 83 13.41 10.41 -1.93
CA ASP A 83 13.84 11.70 -1.39
C ASP A 83 12.66 12.65 -1.12
N GLY A 84 11.64 12.12 -0.44
CA GLY A 84 10.45 12.86 -0.09
C GLY A 84 9.81 12.42 1.22
N GLU A 85 8.90 13.25 1.72
CA GLU A 85 8.19 13.03 2.97
C GLU A 85 6.81 13.68 2.95
N PHE A 86 5.91 13.19 3.80
CA PHE A 86 4.62 13.83 4.01
C PHE A 86 4.78 15.16 4.76
N LYS A 87 4.04 16.19 4.34
CA LYS A 87 4.05 17.51 4.99
C LYS A 87 2.77 17.75 5.78
N TYR A 88 1.66 17.97 5.09
CA TYR A 88 0.38 18.31 5.71
C TYR A 88 -0.79 18.02 4.76
N VAL A 89 -2.02 18.12 5.28
CA VAL A 89 -3.24 18.18 4.47
C VAL A 89 -3.69 19.63 4.39
N ALA A 90 -3.79 20.18 3.18
CA ALA A 90 -4.26 21.54 2.97
C ALA A 90 -5.77 21.61 3.31
N ARG A 91 -6.12 22.16 4.46
CA ARG A 91 -7.52 22.13 4.97
C ARG A 91 -8.54 22.86 4.09
N THR A 92 -8.08 23.81 3.28
CA THR A 92 -8.93 24.56 2.33
C THR A 92 -9.33 23.75 1.11
N THR A 93 -8.50 22.79 0.69
CA THR A 93 -8.70 21.97 -0.51
C THR A 93 -8.83 20.47 -0.23
N LEU A 94 -8.57 20.05 1.02
CA LEU A 94 -8.43 18.66 1.46
C LEU A 94 -7.37 17.87 0.67
N GLU A 95 -6.37 18.58 0.15
CA GLU A 95 -5.30 17.97 -0.62
C GLU A 95 -4.14 17.53 0.29
N PRO A 96 -3.72 16.26 0.20
CA PRO A 96 -2.48 15.82 0.83
C PRO A 96 -1.26 16.41 0.11
N ILE A 97 -0.39 17.05 0.87
CA ILE A 97 0.84 17.67 0.38
C ILE A 97 2.06 16.89 0.87
N VAL A 98 2.96 16.60 -0.06
CA VAL A 98 4.26 15.97 0.19
C VAL A 98 5.37 16.90 -0.25
N SER A 99 6.55 16.73 0.33
CA SER A 99 7.77 17.32 -0.21
C SER A 99 8.50 16.29 -1.05
N GLN A 100 8.89 16.67 -2.26
CA GLN A 100 9.75 15.87 -3.14
C GLN A 100 10.89 16.78 -3.61
N THR A 101 12.14 16.38 -3.37
CA THR A 101 13.33 17.17 -3.74
C THR A 101 13.30 18.62 -3.22
N GLY A 102 12.71 18.83 -2.04
CA GLY A 102 12.57 20.15 -1.40
C GLY A 102 11.42 21.01 -1.90
N GLN A 103 10.63 20.55 -2.88
CA GLN A 103 9.43 21.24 -3.35
C GLN A 103 8.16 20.62 -2.77
N GLU A 104 7.20 21.45 -2.38
CA GLU A 104 5.88 21.00 -1.91
C GLU A 104 4.93 20.81 -3.09
N ILE A 105 4.42 19.59 -3.24
CA ILE A 105 3.54 19.19 -4.33
C ILE A 105 2.39 18.34 -3.80
N SER A 106 1.26 18.36 -4.51
CA SER A 106 0.14 17.45 -4.25
C SER A 106 0.46 16.04 -4.77
N LEU A 107 -0.28 15.04 -4.27
CA LEU A 107 -0.12 13.65 -4.74
C LEU A 107 -0.33 13.50 -6.25
N GLU A 108 -1.22 14.29 -6.85
CA GLU A 108 -1.49 14.29 -8.29
C GLU A 108 -0.26 14.58 -9.15
N LYS A 109 0.74 15.30 -8.61
CA LYS A 109 1.96 15.68 -9.33
C LYS A 109 3.09 14.67 -9.19
N LEU A 110 2.90 13.61 -8.42
CA LEU A 110 3.91 12.57 -8.25
C LEU A 110 4.05 11.70 -9.50
N SER A 111 5.24 11.13 -9.70
CA SER A 111 5.45 10.09 -10.70
C SER A 111 4.50 8.90 -10.45
N SER A 112 4.04 8.26 -11.51
CA SER A 112 3.11 7.12 -11.46
C SER A 112 3.57 5.99 -10.53
N GLY A 113 4.87 5.68 -10.46
CA GLY A 113 5.40 4.64 -9.57
C GLY A 113 5.30 4.97 -8.08
N ASN A 114 5.64 6.20 -7.70
CA ASN A 114 5.46 6.67 -6.31
C ASN A 114 3.98 6.69 -5.94
N LEU A 115 3.14 7.18 -6.86
CA LEU A 115 1.70 7.28 -6.66
C LEU A 115 1.06 5.90 -6.49
N TYR A 116 1.48 4.92 -7.29
CA TYR A 116 1.07 3.53 -7.17
C TYR A 116 1.27 3.01 -5.75
N LEU A 117 2.49 3.11 -5.21
CA LEU A 117 2.80 2.59 -3.87
C LEU A 117 1.98 3.31 -2.79
N ILE A 118 1.84 4.63 -2.86
CA ILE A 118 1.05 5.41 -1.91
C ILE A 118 -0.41 4.96 -1.94
N GLN A 119 -1.04 4.90 -3.12
CA GLN A 119 -2.44 4.50 -3.25
C GLN A 119 -2.67 3.13 -2.60
N ARG A 120 -1.88 2.14 -3.05
CA ARG A 120 -1.97 0.74 -2.64
C ARG A 120 -1.83 0.54 -1.14
N MET A 121 -0.80 1.15 -0.56
CA MET A 121 -0.50 1.02 0.86
C MET A 121 -1.51 1.78 1.74
N VAL A 122 -1.96 2.96 1.31
CA VAL A 122 -2.95 3.76 2.07
C VAL A 122 -4.32 3.10 2.07
N SER A 123 -4.78 2.56 0.94
CA SER A 123 -6.04 1.84 0.92
C SER A 123 -5.97 0.52 1.70
N LEU A 124 -4.83 -0.18 1.68
CA LEU A 124 -4.62 -1.35 2.54
C LEU A 124 -4.70 -0.98 4.02
N LEU A 125 -4.09 0.14 4.41
CA LEU A 125 -4.23 0.71 5.77
C LEU A 125 -5.70 1.02 6.10
N GLY A 126 -6.45 1.61 5.17
CA GLY A 126 -7.89 1.88 5.31
C GLY A 126 -8.74 0.62 5.50
N LYS A 127 -8.39 -0.48 4.81
CA LYS A 127 -9.01 -1.80 5.02
C LYS A 127 -8.73 -2.34 6.42
N MET A 128 -7.47 -2.34 6.86
CA MET A 128 -7.11 -2.80 8.20
C MET A 128 -7.79 -1.95 9.30
N TYR A 129 -7.84 -0.63 9.12
CA TYR A 129 -8.61 0.26 9.97
C TYR A 129 -10.08 -0.18 10.07
N SER A 130 -10.70 -0.52 8.94
CA SER A 130 -12.10 -0.94 8.89
C SER A 130 -12.36 -2.23 9.67
N ILE A 131 -11.50 -3.25 9.53
CA ILE A 131 -11.59 -4.48 10.34
C ILE A 131 -11.53 -4.15 11.83
N HIS A 132 -10.62 -3.27 12.22
CA HIS A 132 -10.42 -2.94 13.63
C HIS A 132 -11.61 -2.18 14.21
N VAL A 133 -12.16 -1.23 13.47
CA VAL A 133 -13.37 -0.50 13.89
C VAL A 133 -14.57 -1.44 13.99
N LEU A 134 -14.82 -2.26 12.96
CA LEU A 134 -16.00 -3.14 12.90
C LEU A 134 -15.97 -4.22 13.99
N ASN A 135 -14.79 -4.79 14.27
CA ASN A 135 -14.63 -5.86 15.25
C ASN A 135 -14.18 -5.36 16.63
N LYS A 136 -14.00 -4.04 16.81
CA LYS A 136 -13.51 -3.40 18.05
C LYS A 136 -12.17 -3.96 18.52
N TYR A 137 -11.23 -4.15 17.60
CA TYR A 137 -9.88 -4.60 17.89
C TYR A 137 -8.95 -3.44 18.28
N PRO A 138 -7.90 -3.72 19.08
CA PRO A 138 -6.91 -2.72 19.47
C PRO A 138 -6.10 -2.23 18.26
N ILE A 139 -6.01 -0.91 18.11
CA ILE A 139 -5.35 -0.24 17.00
C ILE A 139 -3.83 -0.47 17.01
N GLU A 140 -3.26 -0.80 18.17
CA GLU A 140 -1.88 -1.30 18.34
C GLU A 140 -1.57 -2.47 17.41
N GLU A 141 -2.57 -3.32 17.17
CA GLU A 141 -2.44 -4.55 16.39
C GLU A 141 -2.85 -4.33 14.93
N LEU A 142 -3.13 -3.08 14.52
CA LEU A 142 -3.62 -2.76 13.17
C LEU A 142 -2.66 -3.24 12.09
N CYS A 143 -1.37 -2.89 12.20
CA CYS A 143 -0.33 -3.35 11.29
C CYS A 143 -0.08 -4.87 11.34
N LYS A 144 -0.50 -5.54 12.41
CA LYS A 144 -0.38 -6.99 12.61
C LYS A 144 -1.64 -7.74 12.18
N THR A 145 -2.58 -7.07 11.51
CA THR A 145 -3.76 -7.73 10.93
C THR A 145 -3.29 -8.82 9.96
N GLN A 146 -3.75 -10.04 10.17
CA GLN A 146 -3.43 -11.16 9.30
C GLN A 146 -4.11 -10.97 7.95
N GLY A 147 -3.52 -11.48 6.88
CA GLY A 147 -4.16 -11.36 5.58
C GLY A 147 -3.36 -11.93 4.43
N ILE A 148 -4.01 -11.91 3.27
CA ILE A 148 -3.40 -12.28 1.99
C ILE A 148 -3.42 -11.05 1.09
N LEU A 149 -2.25 -10.69 0.59
CA LEU A 149 -2.12 -9.65 -0.43
C LEU A 149 -1.63 -10.30 -1.73
N LEU A 150 -2.50 -10.22 -2.75
CA LEU A 150 -2.22 -10.67 -4.10
C LEU A 150 -1.68 -9.47 -4.90
N ILE A 151 -0.50 -9.59 -5.51
CA ILE A 151 0.10 -8.53 -6.33
C ILE A 151 0.38 -9.10 -7.72
N ASP A 152 -0.27 -8.54 -8.73
CA ASP A 152 -0.09 -8.95 -10.12
C ASP A 152 0.87 -7.99 -10.85
N GLU A 153 1.84 -8.56 -11.56
CA GLU A 153 2.90 -7.85 -12.30
C GLU A 153 3.54 -6.75 -11.46
N ALA A 154 4.11 -7.13 -10.32
CA ALA A 154 4.48 -6.20 -9.26
C ALA A 154 5.57 -5.19 -9.62
N GLU A 155 6.24 -5.35 -10.77
CA GLU A 155 7.19 -4.41 -11.34
C GLU A 155 6.55 -3.25 -12.10
N ASN A 156 5.27 -3.36 -12.47
CA ASN A 156 4.62 -2.38 -13.32
C ASN A 156 4.55 -1.02 -12.64
N HIS A 157 4.88 0.02 -13.41
CA HIS A 157 5.02 1.41 -12.97
C HIS A 157 6.16 1.70 -11.96
N LEU A 158 6.85 0.68 -11.44
CA LEU A 158 7.89 0.87 -10.43
C LEU A 158 9.26 1.15 -11.05
N HIS A 159 9.91 2.19 -10.55
CA HIS A 159 11.34 2.42 -10.79
C HIS A 159 12.16 1.21 -10.29
N PRO A 160 13.28 0.82 -10.92
CA PRO A 160 14.09 -0.34 -10.50
C PRO A 160 14.52 -0.31 -9.03
N LYS A 161 14.74 0.89 -8.47
CA LYS A 161 14.99 1.08 -7.03
C LYS A 161 13.85 0.49 -6.18
N TRP A 162 12.60 0.77 -6.55
CA TRP A 162 11.43 0.29 -5.84
C TRP A 162 11.20 -1.21 -6.03
N GLN A 163 11.42 -1.75 -7.23
CA GLN A 163 11.31 -3.19 -7.49
C GLN A 163 12.16 -4.02 -6.51
N LYS A 164 13.28 -3.47 -6.03
CA LYS A 164 14.18 -4.13 -5.08
C LYS A 164 13.77 -4.01 -3.61
N THR A 165 12.86 -3.10 -3.25
CA THR A 165 12.61 -2.77 -1.84
C THR A 165 11.14 -2.82 -1.46
N PHE A 166 10.21 -2.68 -2.40
CA PHE A 166 8.79 -2.48 -2.05
C PHE A 166 8.18 -3.68 -1.32
N ILE A 167 8.54 -4.92 -1.67
CA ILE A 167 8.08 -6.12 -0.94
C ILE A 167 8.52 -6.06 0.52
N GLN A 168 9.80 -5.74 0.77
CA GLN A 168 10.33 -5.59 2.12
C GLN A 168 9.63 -4.43 2.85
N SER A 169 9.38 -3.30 2.19
CA SER A 169 8.63 -2.17 2.76
C SER A 169 7.21 -2.57 3.18
N ILE A 170 6.52 -3.40 2.38
CA ILE A 170 5.20 -3.93 2.74
C ILE A 170 5.31 -4.79 4.00
N GLN A 171 6.26 -5.73 4.04
CA GLN A 171 6.47 -6.62 5.18
C GLN A 171 6.91 -5.86 6.45
N GLU A 172 7.65 -4.76 6.30
CA GLU A 172 8.10 -3.92 7.41
C GLU A 172 6.93 -3.13 8.04
N ILE A 173 5.91 -2.79 7.26
CA ILE A 173 4.71 -2.11 7.76
C ILE A 173 3.65 -3.12 8.20
N PHE A 174 3.50 -4.22 7.46
CA PHE A 174 2.44 -5.21 7.62
C PHE A 174 3.02 -6.63 7.74
N PRO A 175 3.67 -6.97 8.87
CA PRO A 175 4.46 -8.20 9.01
C PRO A 175 3.66 -9.50 8.93
N ASN A 176 2.35 -9.45 9.15
CA ASN A 176 1.47 -10.64 9.18
C ASN A 176 0.73 -10.88 7.86
N LEU A 177 1.11 -10.18 6.79
CA LEU A 177 0.57 -10.43 5.46
C LEU A 177 1.34 -11.54 4.76
N GLN A 178 0.61 -12.54 4.27
CA GLN A 178 1.10 -13.45 3.26
C GLN A 178 1.02 -12.77 1.90
N LEU A 179 2.17 -12.62 1.25
CA LEU A 179 2.25 -12.03 -0.09
C LEU A 179 2.27 -13.14 -1.13
N ILE A 180 1.42 -13.03 -2.16
CA ILE A 180 1.45 -13.86 -3.36
C ILE A 180 1.64 -12.92 -4.54
N VAL A 181 2.78 -13.05 -5.21
CA VAL A 181 3.26 -12.05 -6.16
C VAL A 181 3.55 -12.72 -7.50
N THR A 182 3.04 -12.15 -8.59
CA THR A 182 3.48 -12.48 -9.95
C THR A 182 4.42 -11.39 -10.44
N THR A 183 5.47 -11.78 -11.17
CA THR A 183 6.46 -10.83 -11.70
C THR A 183 7.24 -11.45 -12.85
N HIS A 184 7.61 -10.63 -13.82
CA HIS A 184 8.65 -10.91 -14.82
C HIS A 184 10.01 -10.29 -14.44
N SER A 185 10.07 -9.51 -13.36
CA SER A 185 11.28 -8.78 -12.97
C SER A 185 12.20 -9.64 -12.11
N PRO A 186 13.44 -9.91 -12.58
CA PRO A 186 14.43 -10.60 -11.76
C PRO A 186 14.84 -9.80 -10.52
N PHE A 187 14.65 -8.47 -10.53
CA PHE A 187 14.93 -7.63 -9.37
C PHE A 187 13.97 -7.89 -8.21
N ILE A 188 12.71 -8.18 -8.50
CA ILE A 188 11.73 -8.53 -7.46
C ILE A 188 12.08 -9.89 -6.88
N VAL A 189 12.27 -10.91 -7.74
CA VAL A 189 12.61 -12.28 -7.32
C VAL A 189 13.87 -12.30 -6.46
N SER A 190 14.90 -11.51 -6.81
CA SER A 190 16.16 -11.45 -6.05
C SER A 190 16.11 -10.61 -4.77
N SER A 191 15.05 -9.82 -4.55
CA SER A 191 14.93 -8.95 -3.37
C SER A 191 14.24 -9.60 -2.17
N VAL A 192 13.62 -10.76 -2.37
CA VAL A 192 12.85 -11.43 -1.31
C VAL A 192 13.65 -12.59 -0.75
N GLU A 193 13.92 -12.53 0.55
CA GLU A 193 14.52 -13.63 1.28
C GLU A 193 13.46 -14.66 1.69
N ASN A 194 13.81 -15.95 1.67
CA ASN A 194 12.95 -17.06 2.12
C ASN A 194 11.59 -17.17 1.38
N ALA A 195 11.47 -16.64 0.17
CA ALA A 195 10.29 -16.83 -0.67
C ALA A 195 10.26 -18.22 -1.30
N LYS A 196 9.06 -18.78 -1.49
CA LYS A 196 8.86 -19.88 -2.44
C LYS A 196 8.74 -19.32 -3.84
N ILE A 197 9.53 -19.84 -4.76
CA ILE A 197 9.61 -19.33 -6.13
C ILE A 197 9.13 -20.41 -7.08
N PHE A 198 8.04 -20.10 -7.78
CA PHE A 198 7.49 -20.95 -8.84
C PHE A 198 7.71 -20.28 -10.19
N VAL A 199 8.32 -21.00 -11.13
CA VAL A 199 8.55 -20.53 -12.49
C VAL A 199 7.50 -21.15 -13.41
N CYS A 200 6.78 -20.29 -14.13
CA CYS A 200 5.85 -20.71 -15.18
C CYS A 200 6.60 -20.96 -16.49
N HIS A 201 6.72 -22.22 -16.88
CA HIS A 201 7.27 -22.64 -18.16
C HIS A 201 6.15 -22.83 -19.18
N SER A 202 6.18 -22.05 -20.26
CA SER A 202 5.22 -22.22 -21.36
C SER A 202 5.56 -23.49 -22.15
N LYS A 203 4.60 -24.42 -22.22
CA LYS A 203 4.64 -25.67 -22.96
C LYS A 203 3.55 -25.64 -24.03
N GLY A 204 3.74 -24.83 -25.08
CA GLY A 204 2.88 -24.82 -26.27
C GLY A 204 1.42 -24.44 -25.99
N ASP A 205 0.62 -25.41 -25.56
CA ASP A 205 -0.82 -25.31 -25.25
C ASP A 205 -1.14 -25.14 -23.75
N HIS A 206 -0.16 -25.31 -22.86
CA HIS A 206 -0.33 -25.10 -21.42
C HIS A 206 0.91 -24.47 -20.77
N ALA A 207 0.79 -24.11 -19.50
CA ALA A 207 1.92 -23.69 -18.68
C ALA A 207 2.10 -24.69 -17.54
N GLU A 208 3.35 -25.05 -17.27
CA GLU A 208 3.74 -25.86 -16.12
C GLU A 208 4.40 -24.95 -15.07
N MET A 209 3.96 -25.05 -13.81
CA MET A 209 4.62 -24.37 -12.69
C MET A 209 5.61 -25.32 -12.03
N ILE A 210 6.87 -24.90 -11.98
CA ILE A 210 7.97 -25.67 -11.36
C ILE A 210 8.47 -24.90 -10.15
N ASP A 211 8.62 -25.59 -9.01
CA ASP A 211 9.27 -25.02 -7.83
C ASP A 211 10.78 -24.90 -8.08
N GLU A 212 11.28 -23.67 -8.19
CA GLU A 212 12.69 -23.35 -8.38
C GLU A 212 13.29 -22.61 -7.17
N THR A 213 12.68 -22.75 -5.99
CA THR A 213 13.10 -22.06 -4.76
C THR A 213 14.59 -22.25 -4.46
N ASP A 214 15.12 -23.45 -4.62
CA ASP A 214 16.54 -23.75 -4.35
C ASP A 214 17.51 -23.08 -5.35
N VAL A 215 17.06 -22.83 -6.58
CA VAL A 215 17.88 -22.19 -7.63
C VAL A 215 18.06 -20.71 -7.35
N TYR A 216 17.01 -20.07 -6.86
CA TYR A 216 16.99 -18.63 -6.61
C TYR A 216 17.46 -18.25 -5.20
N SER A 217 17.26 -19.12 -4.20
CA SER A 217 17.78 -18.90 -2.83
C SER A 217 19.32 -18.88 -2.76
N ASN A 218 20.00 -19.60 -3.66
CA ASN A 218 21.47 -19.65 -3.71
C ASN A 218 22.12 -18.53 -4.54
N LYS A 219 21.32 -17.67 -5.20
CA LYS A 219 21.84 -16.53 -5.96
C LYS A 219 21.85 -15.28 -5.08
N HIS A 220 22.81 -15.20 -4.17
CA HIS A 220 23.11 -13.93 -3.50
C HIS A 220 23.54 -12.90 -4.54
N VAL A 221 22.76 -11.84 -4.71
CA VAL A 221 23.17 -10.67 -5.50
C VAL A 221 24.02 -9.80 -4.57
N SER A 222 25.34 -9.90 -4.70
CA SER A 222 26.26 -8.93 -4.12
C SER A 222 25.99 -7.56 -4.74
N TYR A 223 25.64 -6.58 -3.90
CA TYR A 223 25.48 -5.18 -4.31
C TYR A 223 26.83 -4.45 -4.33
#